data_AF-A0A353DIJ7-F1
#
_entry.id   AF-A0A353DIJ7-F1
#
_cell.length_a   1.000
_cell.length_b   1.000
_cell.length_c   1.000
_cell.angle_alpha   90.00
_cell.angle_beta   90.00
_cell.angle_gamma   90.00
#
_symmetry.space_group_name_H-M   'P 1'
#
loop_
_entity.id
_entity.type
_entity.pdbx_description
1 polymer ?
#
loop_
_entity_poly.entity_id
_entity_poly.type
_entity_poly.pdbx_seq_one_letter_code
_entity_poly.pdbx_strand_id
1 'polypeptide(L)'
;QVIKVYTRVLEKRGDQHVALPEKKMGTLTAVDHLWFKKDEVKDLLELVKKGGGEFPKELSRRIARFHLLDNTRGESLSWRKEEIHTMKLEVSSEGLLVGGFSIKSGDEKMGYEGEIRGKLSFGRDGGLSIFECLVIGEHWGEGPWTRGARPGRSPLGQVLILSPATSGHDQTPPQSIRSSSAYWAAE
;
A
#
# COMPACT_ATOMS: atom_id res chain seq x y z
N GLN A 1 4.78 13.89 -4.74
CA GLN A 1 5.93 13.22 -4.09
C GLN A 1 5.83 11.72 -4.36
N VAL A 2 6.98 11.05 -4.42
CA VAL A 2 7.06 9.61 -4.73
C VAL A 2 7.27 8.82 -3.44
N ILE A 3 6.47 7.80 -3.24
CA ILE A 3 6.56 6.84 -2.14
C ILE A 3 6.94 5.49 -2.76
N LYS A 4 8.02 4.86 -2.30
CA LYS A 4 8.35 3.48 -2.69
C LYS A 4 7.52 2.50 -1.90
N VAL A 5 7.01 1.49 -2.57
CA VAL A 5 6.27 0.39 -1.97
C VAL A 5 7.09 -0.87 -2.14
N TYR A 6 7.46 -1.49 -1.03
CA TYR A 6 8.15 -2.77 -1.01
C TYR A 6 7.18 -3.84 -0.52
N THR A 7 6.95 -4.89 -1.32
CA THR A 7 6.09 -6.01 -0.94
C THR A 7 6.93 -7.25 -0.71
N ARG A 8 6.62 -8.00 0.35
CA ARG A 8 7.26 -9.29 0.62
C ARG A 8 6.27 -10.27 1.24
N VAL A 9 6.29 -11.50 0.75
CA VAL A 9 5.62 -12.63 1.41
C VAL A 9 6.32 -12.98 2.72
N LEU A 10 5.54 -13.22 3.76
CA LEU A 10 6.01 -13.49 5.10
C LEU A 10 5.44 -14.81 5.61
N GLU A 11 6.09 -15.39 6.61
CA GLU A 11 5.58 -16.51 7.38
C GLU A 11 5.58 -16.16 8.86
N LYS A 12 4.62 -16.73 9.59
CA LYS A 12 4.52 -16.56 11.04
C LYS A 12 5.40 -17.60 11.71
N ARG A 13 6.37 -17.17 12.51
CA ARG A 13 7.21 -18.02 13.37
C ARG A 13 7.03 -17.56 14.82
N GLY A 14 6.18 -18.26 15.57
CA GLY A 14 5.74 -17.80 16.88
C GLY A 14 4.98 -16.48 16.76
N ASP A 15 5.45 -15.45 17.45
CA ASP A 15 4.86 -14.09 17.43
C ASP A 15 5.49 -13.16 16.36
N GLN A 16 6.46 -13.66 15.59
CA GLN A 16 7.16 -12.88 14.60
C GLN A 16 6.68 -13.18 13.18
N HIS A 17 6.70 -12.16 12.34
CA HIS A 17 6.63 -12.31 10.89
C HIS A 17 8.05 -12.27 10.33
N VAL A 18 8.42 -13.29 9.58
CA VAL A 18 9.75 -13.38 8.95
C VAL A 18 9.62 -13.57 7.46
N ALA A 19 10.63 -13.12 6.72
CA ALA A 19 10.74 -13.43 5.30
C ALA A 19 10.87 -14.94 5.11
N LEU A 20 10.28 -15.47 4.04
CA LEU A 20 10.55 -16.86 3.66
C LEU A 20 12.05 -17.03 3.38
N PRO A 21 12.68 -18.12 3.87
CA PRO A 21 14.12 -18.34 3.72
C PRO A 21 14.53 -18.71 2.29
N GLU A 22 13.63 -19.34 1.54
CA GLU A 22 13.86 -19.74 0.16
C GLU A 22 13.86 -18.51 -0.75
N LYS A 23 14.84 -18.42 -1.66
CA LYS A 23 14.95 -17.33 -2.65
C LYS A 23 14.54 -17.83 -4.03
N LYS A 24 13.24 -17.82 -4.29
CA LYS A 24 12.63 -18.07 -5.61
C LYS A 24 11.71 -16.94 -6.04
N MET A 25 11.29 -16.94 -7.31
CA MET A 25 10.24 -16.05 -7.78
C MET A 25 9.00 -16.15 -6.88
N GLY A 26 8.40 -15.02 -6.50
CA GLY A 26 7.32 -14.99 -5.50
C GLY A 26 7.77 -14.89 -4.04
N THR A 27 9.08 -15.00 -3.74
CA THR A 27 9.63 -14.83 -2.38
C THR A 27 10.59 -13.64 -2.26
N LEU A 28 11.02 -13.11 -3.40
CA LEU A 28 11.81 -11.89 -3.46
C LEU A 28 10.95 -10.67 -3.16
N THR A 29 11.60 -9.58 -2.77
CA THR A 29 10.92 -8.30 -2.57
C THR A 29 10.51 -7.72 -3.91
N ALA A 30 9.22 -7.40 -4.08
CA ALA A 30 8.75 -6.58 -5.18
C ALA A 30 8.84 -5.10 -4.82
N VAL A 31 9.01 -4.24 -5.83
CA VAL A 31 9.12 -2.80 -5.69
C VAL A 31 8.09 -2.14 -6.60
N ASP A 32 7.35 -1.19 -6.06
CA ASP A 32 6.38 -0.36 -6.77
C ASP A 32 6.45 1.10 -6.28
N HIS A 33 5.66 2.00 -6.87
CA HIS A 33 5.65 3.42 -6.56
C HIS A 33 4.23 3.94 -6.36
N LEU A 34 3.98 4.54 -5.20
CA LEU A 34 2.79 5.32 -4.89
C LEU A 34 3.08 6.80 -5.08
N TRP A 35 2.21 7.49 -5.80
CA TRP A 35 2.32 8.93 -6.02
C TRP A 35 1.29 9.74 -5.25
N PHE A 36 1.80 10.80 -4.61
CA PHE A 36 0.99 11.83 -3.95
C PHE A 36 1.00 13.10 -4.79
N LYS A 37 -0.19 13.68 -5.01
CA LYS A 37 -0.34 15.02 -5.57
C LYS A 37 0.14 16.06 -4.57
N LYS A 38 0.50 17.25 -5.07
CA LYS A 38 0.89 18.37 -4.23
C LYS A 38 -0.22 18.79 -3.27
N ASP A 39 -1.46 18.82 -3.75
CA ASP A 39 -2.60 19.24 -2.91
C ASP A 39 -2.97 18.19 -1.86
N GLU A 40 -2.81 16.90 -2.16
CA GLU A 40 -2.98 15.83 -1.15
C GLU A 40 -1.96 15.95 -0.02
N VAL A 41 -0.72 16.34 -0.32
CA VAL A 41 0.29 16.59 0.72
C VAL A 41 -0.11 17.79 1.59
N LYS A 42 -0.64 18.87 0.98
CA LYS A 42 -1.14 20.02 1.74
C LYS A 42 -2.33 19.65 2.62
N ASP A 43 -3.26 18.86 2.11
CA ASP A 43 -4.43 18.41 2.86
C ASP A 43 -4.01 17.59 4.09
N LEU A 44 -3.02 16.71 3.94
CA LEU A 44 -2.44 15.96 5.06
C LEU A 44 -1.76 16.88 6.08
N LEU A 45 -1.01 17.88 5.63
CA LEU A 45 -0.38 18.87 6.52
C LEU A 45 -1.44 19.61 7.34
N GLU A 46 -2.48 20.09 6.68
CA GLU A 46 -3.57 20.81 7.35
C GLU A 46 -4.38 19.91 8.28
N LEU A 47 -4.56 18.63 7.93
CA LEU A 47 -5.19 17.63 8.80
C LEU A 47 -4.40 17.45 10.10
N VAL A 48 -3.09 17.23 10.02
CA VAL A 48 -2.23 17.07 11.20
C VAL A 48 -2.22 18.35 12.05
N LYS A 49 -2.10 19.53 11.44
CA LYS A 49 -2.15 20.82 12.16
C LYS A 49 -3.46 21.06 12.91
N LYS A 50 -4.57 20.53 12.41
CA LYS A 50 -5.91 20.67 13.02
C LYS A 50 -6.19 19.66 14.14
N GLY A 51 -5.23 18.82 14.49
CA GLY A 51 -5.38 17.80 15.54
C GLY A 51 -5.40 16.37 15.02
N GLY A 52 -5.20 16.15 13.72
CA GLY A 52 -5.37 14.84 13.09
C GLY A 52 -6.81 14.56 12.66
N GLY A 53 -7.10 13.29 12.34
CA GLY A 53 -8.42 12.80 11.93
C GLY A 53 -8.37 11.77 10.81
N GLU A 54 -9.50 11.60 10.13
CA GLU A 54 -9.65 10.65 9.02
C GLU A 54 -8.72 11.02 7.85
N PHE A 55 -7.94 10.04 7.39
CA PHE A 55 -7.05 10.20 6.24
C PHE A 55 -7.86 10.42 4.95
N PRO A 56 -7.39 11.25 3.99
CA PRO A 56 -8.16 11.60 2.80
C PRO A 56 -8.71 10.38 2.04
N LYS A 57 -10.04 10.28 1.93
CA LYS A 57 -10.75 9.09 1.43
C LYS A 57 -10.30 8.62 0.05
N GLU A 58 -10.09 9.55 -0.87
CA GLU A 58 -9.66 9.21 -2.24
C GLU A 58 -8.21 8.70 -2.27
N LEU A 59 -7.33 9.23 -1.41
CA LEU A 59 -5.97 8.73 -1.27
C LEU A 59 -5.97 7.34 -0.61
N SER A 60 -6.77 7.14 0.45
CA SER A 60 -6.98 5.83 1.07
C SER A 60 -7.47 4.79 0.06
N ARG A 61 -8.46 5.14 -0.77
CA ARG A 61 -8.97 4.26 -1.82
C ARG A 61 -7.89 3.94 -2.86
N ARG A 62 -7.10 4.94 -3.28
CA ARG A 62 -6.01 4.73 -4.24
C ARG A 62 -4.92 3.81 -3.71
N ILE A 63 -4.56 3.94 -2.42
CA ILE A 63 -3.66 3.01 -1.74
C ILE A 63 -4.24 1.60 -1.78
N ALA A 64 -5.50 1.43 -1.36
CA ALA A 64 -6.15 0.12 -1.36
C ALA A 64 -6.16 -0.52 -2.76
N ARG A 65 -6.58 0.20 -3.80
CA ARG A 65 -6.77 -0.38 -5.15
C ARG A 65 -5.49 -0.77 -5.86
N PHE A 66 -4.46 0.05 -5.75
CA PHE A 66 -3.28 -0.04 -6.61
C PHE A 66 -2.03 -0.47 -5.86
N HIS A 67 -2.02 -0.41 -4.52
CA HIS A 67 -0.79 -0.63 -3.74
C HIS A 67 -0.90 -1.75 -2.72
N LEU A 68 -2.11 -2.11 -2.26
CA LEU A 68 -2.34 -3.27 -1.39
C LEU A 68 -2.53 -4.55 -2.20
N LEU A 69 -1.44 -5.01 -2.83
CA LEU A 69 -1.43 -6.11 -3.81
C LEU A 69 -0.26 -7.07 -3.56
N ASP A 70 -0.47 -8.36 -3.87
CA ASP A 70 0.65 -9.30 -4.04
C ASP A 70 1.25 -9.16 -5.46
N ASN A 71 2.27 -8.32 -5.59
CA ASN A 71 3.08 -8.19 -6.81
C ASN A 71 4.42 -8.97 -6.75
N THR A 72 4.61 -9.85 -5.76
CA THR A 72 5.87 -10.59 -5.58
C THR A 72 6.16 -11.61 -6.67
N ARG A 73 5.13 -12.01 -7.41
CA ARG A 73 5.18 -13.06 -8.44
C ARG A 73 5.19 -12.51 -9.87
N GLY A 74 4.79 -11.25 -10.07
CA GLY A 74 4.59 -10.68 -11.40
C GLY A 74 3.46 -9.66 -11.44
N GLU A 75 2.70 -9.68 -12.53
CA GLU A 75 1.59 -8.74 -12.77
C GLU A 75 0.41 -9.03 -11.84
N SER A 76 0.05 -8.05 -11.01
CA SER A 76 -1.13 -8.03 -10.17
C SER A 76 -2.32 -7.37 -10.89
N LEU A 77 -3.54 -7.72 -10.46
CA LEU A 77 -4.77 -7.06 -10.89
C LEU A 77 -5.16 -6.03 -9.82
N SER A 78 -5.33 -4.78 -10.20
CA SER A 78 -5.86 -3.74 -9.30
C SER A 78 -7.27 -4.10 -8.83
N TRP A 79 -7.59 -3.83 -7.58
CA TRP A 79 -8.92 -4.08 -7.04
C TRP A 79 -9.97 -3.14 -7.65
N ARG A 80 -11.18 -3.66 -7.84
CA ARG A 80 -12.36 -2.83 -8.14
C ARG A 80 -12.78 -2.07 -6.90
N LYS A 81 -13.48 -0.94 -7.09
CA LYS A 81 -13.94 -0.10 -5.97
C LYS A 81 -14.89 -0.88 -5.04
N GLU A 82 -15.73 -1.72 -5.62
CA GLU A 82 -16.72 -2.53 -4.93
C GLU A 82 -16.09 -3.69 -4.14
N GLU A 83 -14.85 -4.06 -4.49
CA GLU A 83 -14.07 -5.11 -3.83
C GLU A 83 -13.40 -4.59 -2.54
N ILE A 84 -13.42 -3.27 -2.28
CA ILE A 84 -12.88 -2.66 -1.06
C ILE A 84 -14.01 -2.56 -0.02
N HIS A 85 -14.14 -3.59 0.81
CA HIS A 85 -15.17 -3.67 1.85
C HIS A 85 -14.87 -2.73 3.02
N THR A 86 -13.60 -2.55 3.36
CA THR A 86 -13.17 -1.62 4.42
C THR A 86 -11.83 -1.01 4.04
N MET A 87 -11.71 0.30 4.24
CA MET A 87 -10.46 1.03 4.23
C MET A 87 -10.61 2.22 5.18
N LYS A 88 -10.08 2.09 6.39
CA LYS A 88 -10.13 3.15 7.41
C LYS A 88 -8.71 3.46 7.82
N LEU A 89 -8.34 4.73 7.69
CA LEU A 89 -7.05 5.26 8.07
C LEU A 89 -7.28 6.55 8.84
N GLU A 90 -6.55 6.73 9.93
CA GLU A 90 -6.55 7.92 10.77
C GLU A 90 -5.12 8.35 11.04
N VAL A 91 -4.90 9.66 11.07
CA VAL A 91 -3.61 10.25 11.44
C VAL A 91 -3.78 11.13 12.68
N SER A 92 -2.87 11.03 13.65
CA SER A 92 -2.89 11.91 14.84
C SER A 92 -2.24 13.28 14.57
N SER A 93 -2.37 14.21 15.52
CA SER A 93 -1.65 15.49 15.53
C SER A 93 -0.11 15.35 15.50
N GLU A 94 0.41 14.22 15.96
CA GLU A 94 1.84 13.89 15.94
C GLU A 94 2.25 13.20 14.64
N GLY A 95 1.31 13.02 13.70
CA GLY A 95 1.56 12.37 12.43
C GLY A 95 1.59 10.84 12.50
N LEU A 96 1.08 10.22 13.58
CA LEU A 96 0.98 8.77 13.68
C LEU A 96 -0.20 8.27 12.84
N LEU A 97 0.07 7.41 11.86
CA LEU A 97 -0.94 6.81 11.00
C LEU A 97 -1.32 5.43 11.51
N VAL A 98 -2.62 5.16 11.66
CA VAL A 98 -3.14 3.84 12.02
C VAL A 98 -4.39 3.52 11.21
N GLY A 99 -4.66 2.22 11.02
CA GLY A 99 -5.91 1.79 10.44
C GLY A 99 -5.89 0.35 9.95
N GLY A 100 -6.91 0.00 9.20
CA GLY A 100 -7.11 -1.35 8.70
C GLY A 100 -7.97 -1.40 7.45
N PHE A 101 -7.89 -2.53 6.76
CA PHE A 101 -8.54 -2.74 5.48
C PHE A 101 -9.04 -4.18 5.33
N SER A 102 -10.07 -4.33 4.50
CA SER A 102 -10.53 -5.63 4.00
C SER A 102 -10.93 -5.47 2.54
N ILE A 103 -10.31 -6.28 1.69
CA ILE A 103 -10.49 -6.26 0.24
C ILE A 103 -10.69 -7.71 -0.22
N LYS A 104 -11.73 -7.96 -1.02
CA LYS A 104 -12.05 -9.29 -1.54
C LYS A 104 -12.56 -9.20 -2.96
N SER A 105 -12.17 -10.15 -3.81
CA SER A 105 -12.77 -10.29 -5.14
C SER A 105 -14.26 -10.56 -5.03
N GLY A 106 -15.01 -10.22 -6.08
CA GLY A 106 -16.47 -10.46 -6.11
C GLY A 106 -16.88 -11.93 -5.92
N ASP A 107 -15.99 -12.89 -6.15
CA ASP A 107 -16.18 -14.33 -5.87
C ASP A 107 -15.48 -14.82 -4.59
N GLU A 108 -14.88 -13.89 -3.82
CA GLU A 108 -14.11 -14.09 -2.60
C GLU A 108 -12.92 -15.07 -2.68
N LYS A 109 -12.58 -15.56 -3.87
CA LYS A 109 -11.44 -16.48 -4.08
C LYS A 109 -10.09 -15.80 -3.89
N MET A 110 -10.04 -14.48 -3.95
CA MET A 110 -8.86 -13.65 -3.74
C MET A 110 -9.17 -12.53 -2.75
N GLY A 111 -8.19 -12.15 -1.92
CA GLY A 111 -8.37 -11.04 -1.00
C GLY A 111 -7.12 -10.68 -0.22
N TYR A 112 -7.20 -9.55 0.45
CA TYR A 112 -6.17 -9.05 1.36
C TYR A 112 -6.83 -8.28 2.51
N GLU A 113 -6.51 -8.67 3.74
CA GLU A 113 -7.05 -8.06 4.95
C GLU A 113 -5.92 -7.83 5.94
N GLY A 114 -5.89 -6.67 6.59
CA GLY A 114 -4.79 -6.35 7.50
C GLY A 114 -4.85 -4.98 8.12
N GLU A 115 -3.72 -4.62 8.72
CA GLU A 115 -3.52 -3.36 9.43
C GLU A 115 -2.44 -2.53 8.76
N ILE A 116 -2.56 -1.21 8.91
CA ILE A 116 -1.59 -0.22 8.47
C ILE A 116 -1.19 0.59 9.70
N ARG A 117 0.12 0.70 9.93
CA ARG A 117 0.68 1.56 10.98
C ARG A 117 1.86 2.34 10.42
N GLY A 118 1.98 3.59 10.76
CA GLY A 118 3.02 4.42 10.20
C GLY A 118 3.17 5.76 10.87
N LYS A 119 4.01 6.58 10.26
CA LYS A 119 4.21 7.97 10.66
C LYS A 119 4.45 8.83 9.42
N LEU A 120 4.08 10.09 9.53
CA LEU A 120 4.38 11.10 8.55
C LEU A 120 4.75 12.42 9.23
N SER A 121 5.65 13.17 8.61
CA SER A 121 6.03 14.51 9.05
C SER A 121 6.31 15.40 7.86
N PHE A 122 6.33 16.70 8.11
CA PHE A 122 6.48 17.70 7.07
C PHE A 122 7.74 18.53 7.26
N GLY A 123 8.34 18.93 6.14
CA GLY A 123 9.42 19.91 6.09
C GLY A 123 8.89 21.33 6.29
N ARG A 124 9.82 22.29 6.42
CA ARG A 124 9.48 23.72 6.52
C ARG A 124 8.79 24.26 5.27
N ASP A 125 9.02 23.63 4.13
CA ASP A 125 8.41 23.93 2.83
C ASP A 125 6.98 23.35 2.69
N GLY A 126 6.51 22.60 3.70
CA GLY A 126 5.22 21.93 3.70
C GLY A 126 5.17 20.62 2.90
N GLY A 127 6.29 20.18 2.32
CA GLY A 127 6.39 18.85 1.71
C GLY A 127 6.50 17.75 2.76
N LEU A 128 6.17 16.51 2.42
CA LEU A 128 6.48 15.36 3.28
C LEU A 128 8.00 15.27 3.44
N SER A 129 8.46 15.22 4.69
CA SER A 129 9.85 14.93 5.07
C SER A 129 10.01 13.50 5.56
N ILE A 130 8.95 12.91 6.13
CA ILE A 130 8.84 11.50 6.48
C ILE A 130 7.49 11.02 6.00
N PHE A 131 7.48 9.84 5.39
CA PHE A 131 6.29 9.01 5.22
C PHE A 131 6.78 7.57 5.29
N GLU A 132 6.43 6.86 6.36
CA GLU A 132 6.85 5.48 6.60
C GLU A 132 5.64 4.71 7.11
N CYS A 133 5.18 3.72 6.35
CA CYS A 133 4.07 2.85 6.74
C CYS A 133 4.47 1.39 6.63
N LEU A 134 4.08 0.60 7.62
CA LEU A 134 4.12 -0.85 7.62
C LEU A 134 2.69 -1.36 7.45
N VAL A 135 2.51 -2.25 6.48
CA VAL A 135 1.30 -3.01 6.25
C VAL A 135 1.60 -4.46 6.59
N ILE A 136 0.78 -5.09 7.42
CA ILE A 136 0.82 -6.54 7.64
C ILE A 136 -0.61 -7.05 7.58
N GLY A 137 -0.80 -8.11 6.82
CA GLY A 137 -2.11 -8.74 6.66
C GLY A 137 -2.02 -10.13 6.08
N GLU A 138 -3.18 -10.75 5.90
CA GLU A 138 -3.36 -12.07 5.31
C GLU A 138 -3.84 -11.91 3.87
N HIS A 139 -3.04 -12.38 2.90
CA HIS A 139 -3.41 -12.42 1.49
C HIS A 139 -3.77 -13.84 1.07
N TRP A 140 -4.74 -14.01 0.18
CA TRP A 140 -5.09 -15.30 -0.42
C TRP A 140 -5.50 -15.16 -1.88
N GLY A 141 -5.39 -16.27 -2.61
CA GLY A 141 -5.78 -16.35 -4.01
C GLY A 141 -4.83 -15.65 -4.98
N GLU A 142 -5.22 -15.63 -6.23
CA GLU A 142 -4.46 -15.03 -7.32
C GLU A 142 -5.36 -14.51 -8.44
N GLY A 143 -4.85 -13.51 -9.15
CA GLY A 143 -5.45 -13.03 -10.38
C GLY A 143 -5.23 -13.99 -11.55
N PRO A 144 -5.84 -13.69 -12.71
CA PRO A 144 -5.77 -14.55 -13.89
C PRO A 144 -4.40 -14.57 -14.58
N TRP A 145 -3.53 -13.59 -14.33
CA TRP A 145 -2.30 -13.36 -15.09
C TRP A 145 -1.06 -14.06 -14.54
N THR A 146 -0.93 -14.11 -13.22
CA THR A 146 0.24 -14.66 -12.54
C THR A 146 -0.16 -15.77 -11.58
N ARG A 147 0.25 -17.00 -11.91
CA ARG A 147 -0.08 -18.21 -11.15
C ARG A 147 0.89 -18.46 -9.99
N GLY A 148 0.54 -19.41 -9.11
CA GLY A 148 1.40 -19.87 -8.01
C GLY A 148 1.25 -19.09 -6.71
N ALA A 149 0.04 -18.60 -6.39
CA ALA A 149 -0.24 -18.06 -5.06
C ALA A 149 -0.01 -19.12 -3.98
N ARG A 150 0.36 -18.65 -2.79
CA ARG A 150 0.44 -19.54 -1.63
C ARG A 150 -0.95 -20.06 -1.28
N PRO A 151 -1.04 -21.34 -0.88
CA PRO A 151 -2.33 -21.94 -0.54
C PRO A 151 -2.92 -21.28 0.71
N GLY A 152 -4.24 -21.10 0.70
CA GLY A 152 -4.96 -20.52 1.82
C GLY A 152 -4.62 -19.05 2.06
N ARG A 153 -4.85 -18.62 3.30
CA ARG A 153 -4.47 -17.29 3.77
C ARG A 153 -3.05 -17.33 4.30
N SER A 154 -2.24 -16.34 3.93
CA SER A 154 -0.86 -16.29 4.38
C SER A 154 -0.36 -14.85 4.55
N PRO A 155 0.59 -14.61 5.48
CA PRO A 155 1.03 -13.25 5.77
C PRO A 155 1.73 -12.55 4.61
N LEU A 156 1.29 -11.36 4.25
CA LEU A 156 1.92 -10.46 3.28
C LEU A 156 2.24 -9.14 3.98
N GLY A 157 3.48 -8.68 3.82
CA GLY A 157 3.94 -7.42 4.39
C GLY A 157 4.29 -6.42 3.31
N GLN A 158 4.00 -5.15 3.57
CA GLN A 158 4.42 -4.06 2.71
C GLN A 158 5.03 -2.92 3.52
N VAL A 159 6.03 -2.26 2.96
CA VAL A 159 6.62 -1.04 3.51
C VAL A 159 6.46 0.07 2.48
N LEU A 160 5.84 1.17 2.88
CA LEU A 160 5.69 2.37 2.07
C LEU A 160 6.60 3.46 2.64
N ILE A 161 7.58 3.91 1.88
CA ILE A 161 8.59 4.88 2.35
C ILE A 161 8.77 6.03 1.37
N LEU A 162 8.84 7.27 1.88
CA LEU A 162 9.12 8.45 1.08
C LEU A 162 10.44 8.26 0.30
N SER A 163 10.37 8.44 -1.02
CA SER A 163 11.55 8.43 -1.89
C SER A 163 12.02 9.86 -2.12
N PRO A 164 13.35 10.12 -2.11
CA PRO A 164 13.90 11.40 -2.54
C PRO A 164 13.72 11.62 -4.05
N ALA A 165 13.26 10.60 -4.80
CA ALA A 165 12.98 10.65 -6.23
C ALA A 165 14.18 11.04 -7.11
N THR A 166 15.40 10.73 -6.67
CA THR A 166 16.64 11.09 -7.36
C THR A 166 17.08 10.06 -8.39
N SER A 167 16.49 8.86 -8.39
CA SER A 167 16.80 7.80 -9.36
C SER A 167 15.80 7.82 -10.51
N GLY A 168 16.26 7.48 -11.72
CA GLY A 168 15.36 7.28 -12.87
C GLY A 168 14.28 6.22 -12.60
N HIS A 169 14.56 5.24 -11.74
CA HIS A 169 13.58 4.25 -11.31
C HIS A 169 12.39 4.86 -10.57
N ASP A 170 12.59 5.98 -9.86
CA ASP A 170 11.54 6.67 -9.09
C ASP A 170 10.50 7.36 -9.99
N GLN A 171 10.82 7.51 -11.29
CA GLN A 171 9.92 8.06 -12.31
C GLN A 171 9.04 6.97 -12.95
N THR A 172 9.24 5.70 -12.58
CA THR A 172 8.42 4.59 -13.07
C THR A 172 7.01 4.73 -12.52
N PRO A 173 5.98 4.66 -13.38
CA PRO A 173 4.60 4.68 -12.92
C PRO A 173 4.27 3.46 -12.03
N PRO A 174 3.24 3.57 -11.16
CA PRO A 174 2.75 2.44 -10.38
C PRO A 174 2.48 1.22 -11.28
N GLN A 175 2.92 0.03 -10.90
CA GLN A 175 2.86 -1.15 -11.77
C GLN A 175 1.43 -1.47 -12.20
N SER A 176 0.47 -1.43 -11.26
CA SER A 176 -0.92 -1.78 -11.54
C SER A 176 -1.73 -0.66 -12.20
N ILE A 177 -1.09 0.42 -12.66
CA ILE A 177 -1.77 1.50 -13.37
C ILE A 177 -2.13 1.07 -14.80
N ARG A 178 -3.43 0.96 -15.09
CA ARG A 178 -3.90 0.77 -16.48
C ARG A 178 -4.07 2.10 -17.20
N SER A 179 -4.44 3.14 -16.48
CA SER A 179 -4.58 4.51 -16.96
C SER A 179 -4.28 5.50 -15.84
N SER A 180 -3.64 6.62 -16.18
CA SER A 180 -3.41 7.72 -15.25
C SER A 180 -4.71 8.35 -14.75
N SER A 181 -5.74 8.43 -15.60
CA SER A 181 -7.04 8.98 -15.20
C SER A 181 -7.70 8.15 -14.10
N ALA A 182 -7.78 6.83 -14.30
CA ALA A 182 -8.35 5.88 -13.34
C ALA A 182 -7.59 5.89 -12.01
N TYR A 183 -6.26 5.98 -12.07
CA TYR A 183 -5.44 6.09 -10.87
C TYR A 183 -5.76 7.35 -10.07
N TRP A 184 -5.74 8.52 -10.72
CA TRP A 184 -5.94 9.78 -10.02
C TRP A 184 -7.38 10.02 -9.55
N ALA A 185 -8.36 9.41 -10.21
CA ALA A 185 -9.77 9.43 -9.81
C ALA A 185 -10.09 8.36 -8.75
N ALA A 186 -9.16 7.43 -8.50
CA ALA A 186 -9.40 6.23 -7.71
C ALA A 186 -10.63 5.43 -8.18
N GLU A 187 -10.91 5.45 -9.49
CA GLU A 187 -12.02 4.77 -10.21
C GLU A 187 -11.65 3.40 -10.78
#